data_AF-A0A0Q5JPW7-F1
#
_entry.id   AF-A0A0Q5JPW7-F1
#
_cell.length_a   1.000
_cell.length_b   1.000
_cell.length_c   1.000
_cell.angle_alpha   90.00
_cell.angle_beta   90.00
_cell.angle_gamma   90.00
#
_symmetry.space_group_name_H-M   'P 1'
#
loop_
_entity.id
_entity.type
_entity.pdbx_description
1 polymer ?
#
loop_
_entity_poly.entity_id
_entity_poly.type
_entity_poly.pdbx_seq_one_letter_code
_entity_poly.pdbx_strand_id
1 'polypeptide(L)'
;MEQYEKVAPLLALADLGKAVKTADTLKPGEIKRRELKRRAVDALREHGTIGHAAAAAGVSPSTLYRWRDQDEAFNQVVTEFLNVDLVDTLVSSMYSIATNTDPKLANAAVKAGEFLLKAYDRDTFGDQIKTEVNQTVNHMVQVVHSVRDTMREEQAAKIARLQERTITVEPSNSDGKEKE
;
A
#
# COMPACT_ATOMS: atom_id res chain seq x y z
N MET A 1 -5.49 -2.48 -19.69
CA MET A 1 -5.15 -1.05 -19.57
C MET A 1 -6.39 -0.22 -19.25
N GLU A 2 -7.24 -0.69 -18.32
CA GLU A 2 -8.62 -0.20 -18.15
C GLU A 2 -8.95 0.03 -16.66
N GLN A 3 -7.95 0.38 -15.84
CA GLN A 3 -8.09 0.60 -14.40
C GLN A 3 -7.73 2.02 -13.92
N TYR A 4 -7.31 2.91 -14.82
CA TYR A 4 -6.96 4.30 -14.47
C TYR A 4 -8.03 5.34 -14.85
N GLU A 5 -9.20 4.91 -15.34
CA GLU A 5 -10.28 5.82 -15.77
C GLU A 5 -11.23 6.24 -14.64
N LYS A 6 -10.94 5.87 -13.38
CA LYS A 6 -11.78 6.16 -12.20
C LYS A 6 -11.11 7.01 -11.11
N VAL A 7 -9.98 7.65 -11.37
CA VAL A 7 -9.24 8.40 -10.32
C VAL A 7 -9.44 9.91 -10.35
N ALA A 8 -10.49 10.40 -11.01
CA ALA A 8 -10.95 11.77 -10.80
C ALA A 8 -11.76 11.87 -9.50
N PRO A 9 -11.09 12.03 -8.34
CA PRO A 9 -11.50 13.12 -7.45
C PRO A 9 -10.33 13.92 -6.81
N LEU A 10 -9.14 14.04 -7.43
CA LEU A 10 -7.99 14.75 -6.81
C LEU A 10 -7.59 16.11 -7.38
N LEU A 11 -8.58 16.80 -7.94
CA LEU A 11 -8.63 18.26 -7.89
C LEU A 11 -8.97 18.80 -6.49
N ALA A 12 -9.03 17.95 -5.46
CA ALA A 12 -9.45 18.34 -4.11
C ALA A 12 -8.41 19.13 -3.29
N LEU A 13 -7.24 19.45 -3.85
CA LEU A 13 -6.38 20.53 -3.32
C LEU A 13 -6.76 21.90 -3.88
N ALA A 14 -7.41 21.95 -5.04
CA ALA A 14 -8.15 23.13 -5.49
C ALA A 14 -9.48 23.29 -4.72
N ASP A 15 -10.02 22.23 -4.08
CA ASP A 15 -11.12 22.35 -3.11
C ASP A 15 -10.69 22.91 -1.75
N LEU A 16 -9.39 23.01 -1.45
CA LEU A 16 -8.97 23.96 -0.42
C LEU A 16 -9.25 25.42 -0.83
N GLY A 17 -9.40 25.69 -2.13
CA GLY A 17 -9.85 26.97 -2.69
C GLY A 17 -11.36 27.11 -2.93
N LYS A 18 -12.16 26.05 -2.87
CA LYS A 18 -13.64 26.15 -3.00
C LYS A 18 -14.38 26.19 -1.66
N ALA A 19 -13.71 25.84 -0.55
CA ALA A 19 -14.11 26.30 0.78
C ALA A 19 -13.94 27.83 1.00
N VAL A 20 -13.72 28.60 -0.07
CA VAL A 20 -13.64 30.07 -0.05
C VAL A 20 -14.99 30.73 0.22
N LYS A 21 -16.11 30.00 0.18
CA LYS A 21 -17.40 30.51 0.69
C LYS A 21 -17.53 30.49 2.23
N THR A 22 -16.53 29.95 2.95
CA THR A 22 -16.39 30.00 4.42
C THR A 22 -15.05 30.60 4.84
N ALA A 23 -14.44 31.45 3.99
CA ALA A 23 -13.18 32.11 4.30
C ALA A 23 -13.31 33.17 5.43
N ASP A 24 -14.54 33.56 5.79
CA ASP A 24 -14.80 34.66 6.74
C ASP A 24 -14.82 34.23 8.22
N THR A 25 -14.59 32.94 8.54
CA THR A 25 -14.70 32.43 9.93
C THR A 25 -13.49 31.63 10.43
N LEU A 26 -12.44 31.45 9.63
CA LEU A 26 -11.26 30.68 10.05
C LEU A 26 -10.32 31.53 10.91
N LYS A 27 -9.80 30.95 12.00
CA LYS A 27 -8.84 31.66 12.85
C LYS A 27 -7.54 31.92 12.07
N PRO A 28 -6.83 33.04 12.30
CA PRO A 28 -5.58 33.35 11.58
C PRO A 28 -4.53 32.23 11.61
N GLY A 29 -4.47 31.45 12.71
CA GLY A 29 -3.57 30.31 12.84
C GLY A 29 -3.90 29.12 11.92
N GLU A 30 -5.17 28.91 11.59
CA GLU A 30 -5.63 27.83 10.71
C GLU A 30 -5.34 28.16 9.24
N ILE A 31 -5.51 29.43 8.85
CA ILE A 31 -5.15 29.92 7.52
C ILE A 31 -3.65 29.70 7.28
N LYS A 32 -2.80 30.09 8.26
CA LYS A 32 -1.35 29.87 8.16
C LYS A 32 -1.02 28.39 8.05
N ARG A 33 -1.62 27.52 8.88
CA ARG A 33 -1.39 26.07 8.82
C ARG A 33 -1.78 25.47 7.47
N ARG A 34 -2.90 25.92 6.90
CA ARG A 34 -3.38 25.47 5.58
C ARG A 34 -2.41 25.84 4.46
N GLU A 35 -1.89 27.06 4.49
CA GLU A 35 -0.88 27.53 3.53
C GLU A 35 0.42 26.71 3.64
N LEU A 36 0.88 26.42 4.86
CA LEU A 36 2.06 25.58 5.05
C LEU A 36 1.85 24.14 4.53
N LYS A 37 0.67 23.56 4.77
CA LYS A 37 0.31 22.23 4.24
C LYS A 37 0.31 22.23 2.71
N ARG A 38 -0.26 23.26 2.09
CA ARG A 38 -0.26 23.41 0.63
C ARG A 38 1.16 23.47 0.08
N ARG A 39 2.03 24.31 0.64
CA ARG A 39 3.45 24.39 0.24
C ARG A 39 4.17 23.06 0.39
N ALA A 40 3.89 22.31 1.46
CA ALA A 40 4.47 21.00 1.64
C ALA A 40 4.04 20.02 0.55
N VAL A 41 2.78 20.03 0.12
CA VAL A 41 2.30 19.16 -0.96
C VAL A 41 2.90 19.57 -2.31
N ASP A 42 2.97 20.87 -2.60
CA ASP A 42 3.58 21.36 -3.83
C ASP A 42 5.06 20.93 -3.92
N ALA A 43 5.81 21.05 -2.81
CA ALA A 43 7.20 20.59 -2.73
C ALA A 43 7.36 19.06 -2.74
N LEU A 44 6.37 18.31 -2.23
CA LEU A 44 6.34 16.85 -2.41
C LEU A 44 6.29 16.53 -3.90
N ARG A 45 5.40 17.18 -4.66
CA ARG A 45 5.27 16.97 -6.10
C ARG A 45 6.53 17.28 -6.89
N GLU A 46 7.29 18.28 -6.47
CA GLU A 46 8.51 18.68 -7.16
C GLU A 46 9.73 17.83 -6.80
N HIS A 47 9.86 17.41 -5.55
CA HIS A 47 11.11 16.80 -5.02
C HIS A 47 10.96 15.38 -4.49
N GLY A 48 9.74 14.85 -4.40
CA GLY A 48 9.46 13.45 -4.08
C GLY A 48 9.71 13.02 -2.63
N THR A 49 10.11 13.91 -1.71
CA THR A 49 10.52 13.49 -0.35
C THR A 49 9.93 14.37 0.75
N ILE A 50 9.57 13.74 1.87
CA ILE A 50 9.04 14.42 3.06
C ILE A 50 10.02 15.44 3.63
N GLY A 51 11.34 15.19 3.50
CA GLY A 51 12.38 16.12 3.95
C GLY A 51 12.35 17.46 3.21
N HIS A 52 12.30 17.42 1.88
CA HIS A 52 12.19 18.63 1.05
C HIS A 52 10.85 19.34 1.27
N ALA A 53 9.77 18.58 1.43
CA ALA A 53 8.46 19.12 1.76
C ALA A 53 8.45 19.88 3.10
N ALA A 54 9.10 19.34 4.13
CA ALA A 54 9.21 19.99 5.44
C ALA A 54 10.01 21.29 5.33
N ALA A 55 11.14 21.24 4.62
CA ALA A 55 12.01 22.38 4.39
C ALA A 55 11.27 23.51 3.64
N ALA A 56 10.55 23.19 2.56
CA ALA A 56 9.77 24.15 1.78
C ALA A 56 8.62 24.79 2.58
N ALA A 57 7.97 24.01 3.44
CA ALA A 57 6.95 24.52 4.35
C ALA A 57 7.53 25.19 5.61
N GLY A 58 8.86 25.22 5.80
CA GLY A 58 9.49 25.80 6.98
C GLY A 58 9.11 25.11 8.29
N VAL A 59 8.85 23.81 8.27
CA VAL A 59 8.48 23.00 9.43
C VAL A 59 9.41 21.80 9.60
N SER A 60 9.45 21.24 10.81
CA SER A 60 10.20 20.00 11.03
C SER A 60 9.51 18.79 10.39
N PRO A 61 10.26 17.75 9.96
CA PRO A 61 9.66 16.51 9.44
C PRO A 61 8.67 15.87 10.44
N SER A 62 8.98 15.90 11.74
CA SER A 62 8.08 15.41 12.80
C SER A 62 6.74 16.15 12.81
N THR A 63 6.72 17.44 12.46
CA THR A 63 5.49 18.21 12.34
C THR A 63 4.63 17.74 11.16
N LEU A 64 5.27 17.40 10.04
CA LEU A 64 4.58 16.84 8.88
C LEU A 64 3.97 15.47 9.18
N TYR A 65 4.72 14.56 9.83
CA TYR A 65 4.17 13.27 10.27
C TYR A 65 2.98 13.46 11.21
N ARG A 66 3.11 14.33 12.21
CA ARG A 66 1.99 14.66 13.11
C ARG A 66 0.79 15.24 12.34
N TRP A 67 1.01 16.01 11.27
CA TRP A 67 -0.09 16.51 10.44
C TRP A 67 -0.77 15.39 9.67
N ARG A 68 -0.04 14.39 9.19
CA ARG A 68 -0.64 13.20 8.56
C ARG A 68 -1.49 12.43 9.57
N ASP A 69 -1.01 12.24 10.80
CA ASP A 69 -1.76 11.50 11.81
C ASP A 69 -3.05 12.22 12.25
N GLN A 70 -3.05 13.56 12.22
CA GLN A 70 -4.18 14.38 12.70
C GLN A 70 -5.17 14.81 11.62
N ASP A 71 -4.76 14.80 10.35
CA ASP A 71 -5.56 15.27 9.23
C ASP A 71 -5.57 14.20 8.14
N GLU A 72 -6.65 13.43 8.14
CA GLU A 72 -6.85 12.32 7.23
C GLU A 72 -6.86 12.77 5.77
N ALA A 73 -7.44 13.94 5.46
CA ALA A 73 -7.45 14.47 4.09
C ALA A 73 -6.02 14.81 3.62
N PHE A 74 -5.21 15.38 4.51
CA PHE A 74 -3.79 15.61 4.23
C PHE A 74 -3.03 14.29 4.05
N ASN A 75 -3.29 13.28 4.89
CA ASN A 75 -2.65 11.98 4.78
C ASN A 75 -2.99 11.25 3.47
N GLN A 76 -4.24 11.33 3.02
CA GLN A 76 -4.67 10.73 1.76
C GLN A 76 -3.91 11.31 0.57
N VAL A 77 -3.83 12.65 0.49
CA VAL A 77 -3.06 13.34 -0.55
C VAL A 77 -1.59 12.92 -0.55
N VAL A 78 -0.96 12.89 0.63
CA VAL A 78 0.46 12.51 0.73
C VAL A 78 0.66 11.04 0.34
N THR A 79 -0.23 10.16 0.78
CA THR A 79 -0.16 8.72 0.49
C THR A 79 -0.34 8.44 -1.01
N GLU A 80 -1.30 9.10 -1.65
CA GLU A 80 -1.50 8.97 -3.09
C GLU A 80 -0.30 9.46 -3.89
N PHE A 81 0.25 10.61 -3.53
CA PHE A 81 1.48 11.11 -4.14
C PHE A 81 2.63 10.09 -4.03
N LEU A 82 2.83 9.51 -2.84
CA LEU A 82 3.87 8.51 -2.60
C LEU A 82 3.64 7.21 -3.39
N ASN A 83 2.40 6.87 -3.72
CA ASN A 83 2.07 5.63 -4.42
C ASN A 83 2.12 5.77 -5.95
N VAL A 84 1.74 6.94 -6.50
CA VAL A 84 1.61 7.13 -7.94
C VAL A 84 2.80 7.91 -8.51
N ASP A 85 2.95 9.17 -8.11
CA ASP A 85 3.91 10.08 -8.75
C ASP A 85 5.37 9.77 -8.37
N LEU A 86 5.59 9.29 -7.14
CA LEU A 86 6.92 8.93 -6.66
C LEU A 86 7.49 7.73 -7.42
N VAL A 87 6.65 6.75 -7.74
CA VAL A 87 7.06 5.53 -8.47
C VAL A 87 7.62 5.92 -9.84
N ASP A 88 6.88 6.73 -10.61
CA ASP A 88 7.31 7.16 -11.94
C ASP A 88 8.61 7.97 -11.88
N THR A 89 8.71 8.89 -10.91
CA THR A 89 9.91 9.70 -10.70
C THR A 89 11.12 8.83 -10.35
N LEU A 90 10.94 7.84 -9.48
CA LEU A 90 11.99 6.93 -9.05
C LEU A 90 12.46 6.04 -10.20
N VAL A 91 11.53 5.47 -10.98
CA VAL A 91 11.84 4.67 -12.17
C VAL A 91 12.62 5.50 -13.19
N SER A 92 12.19 6.73 -13.47
CA SER A 92 12.89 7.64 -14.38
C SER A 92 14.30 7.96 -13.89
N SER A 93 14.47 8.23 -12.59
CA SER A 93 15.78 8.51 -11.98
C SER A 93 16.70 7.29 -12.05
N MET A 94 16.19 6.10 -11.73
CA MET A 94 16.94 4.84 -11.84
C MET A 94 17.42 4.60 -13.28
N TYR A 95 16.55 4.84 -14.27
CA TYR A 95 16.91 4.70 -15.68
C TYR A 95 18.04 5.67 -16.06
N SER A 96 17.91 6.95 -15.70
CA SER A 96 18.94 7.96 -15.97
C SER A 96 20.29 7.64 -15.32
N ILE A 97 20.27 7.18 -14.06
CA ILE A 97 21.47 6.78 -13.33
C ILE A 97 22.11 5.55 -13.98
N ALA A 98 21.30 4.56 -14.38
CA ALA A 98 21.76 3.36 -15.05
C ALA A 98 22.44 3.63 -16.39
N THR A 99 22.04 4.68 -17.11
CA THR A 99 22.57 4.99 -18.44
C THR A 99 23.78 5.93 -18.45
N ASN A 100 23.98 6.75 -17.40
CA ASN A 100 24.95 7.86 -17.45
C ASN A 100 26.01 7.88 -16.35
N THR A 101 26.07 6.86 -15.49
CA THR A 101 26.92 6.88 -14.28
C THR A 101 27.93 5.73 -14.28
N ASP A 102 28.97 5.82 -13.44
CA ASP A 102 29.88 4.70 -13.13
C ASP A 102 29.07 3.41 -12.89
N PRO A 103 29.37 2.30 -13.60
CA PRO A 103 28.67 1.01 -13.45
C PRO A 103 28.47 0.56 -11.99
N LYS A 104 29.40 0.89 -11.08
CA LYS A 104 29.26 0.54 -9.66
C LYS A 104 28.18 1.35 -8.96
N LEU A 105 28.17 2.66 -9.17
CA LEU A 105 27.15 3.56 -8.61
C LEU A 105 25.79 3.28 -9.25
N ALA A 106 25.76 3.01 -10.56
CA ALA A 106 24.55 2.63 -11.28
C ALA A 106 23.89 1.38 -10.66
N ASN A 107 24.65 0.31 -10.45
CA ASN A 107 24.11 -0.92 -9.86
C ASN A 107 23.61 -0.70 -8.41
N ALA A 108 24.36 0.05 -7.60
CA ALA A 108 23.96 0.37 -6.24
C ALA A 108 22.66 1.19 -6.21
N ALA A 109 22.55 2.22 -7.05
CA ALA A 109 21.36 3.06 -7.15
C ALA A 109 20.14 2.29 -7.66
N VAL A 110 20.32 1.44 -8.68
CA VAL A 110 19.23 0.60 -9.22
C VAL A 110 18.73 -0.37 -8.15
N LYS A 111 19.62 -1.03 -7.40
CA LYS A 111 19.21 -1.93 -6.30
C LYS A 111 18.50 -1.20 -5.16
N ALA A 112 19.00 -0.02 -4.79
CA ALA A 112 18.35 0.80 -3.78
C ALA A 112 16.95 1.25 -4.25
N GLY A 113 16.83 1.66 -5.51
CA GLY A 113 15.55 2.04 -6.11
C GLY A 113 14.56 0.86 -6.19
N GLU A 114 15.02 -0.32 -6.61
CA GLU A 114 14.19 -1.54 -6.62
C GLU A 114 13.67 -1.90 -5.22
N PHE A 115 14.52 -1.79 -4.20
CA PHE A 115 14.11 -2.00 -2.81
C PHE A 115 13.03 -1.01 -2.36
N LEU A 116 13.16 0.27 -2.74
CA LEU A 116 12.16 1.29 -2.42
C LEU A 116 10.84 1.01 -3.16
N LEU A 117 10.89 0.68 -4.45
CA LEU A 117 9.68 0.35 -5.23
C LEU A 117 8.90 -0.81 -4.59
N LYS A 118 9.60 -1.87 -4.16
CA LYS A 118 9.01 -3.01 -3.43
C LYS A 118 8.36 -2.62 -2.11
N ALA A 119 8.91 -1.62 -1.43
CA ALA A 119 8.38 -1.13 -0.16
C ALA A 119 7.11 -0.27 -0.35
N TYR A 120 7.02 0.47 -1.46
CA TYR A 120 5.88 1.33 -1.77
C TYR A 120 4.71 0.56 -2.39
N ASP A 121 4.96 -0.25 -3.42
CA ASP A 121 3.94 -1.06 -4.08
C ASP A 121 4.46 -2.49 -4.28
N ARG A 122 4.23 -3.31 -3.26
CA ARG A 122 4.64 -4.71 -3.24
C ARG A 122 3.86 -5.57 -4.23
N ASP A 123 2.61 -5.20 -4.55
CA ASP A 123 1.78 -6.02 -5.43
C ASP A 123 2.26 -5.89 -6.89
N THR A 124 2.68 -4.70 -7.30
CA THR A 124 3.23 -4.44 -8.64
C THR A 124 4.72 -4.80 -8.74
N PHE A 125 5.55 -4.36 -7.78
CA PHE A 125 7.01 -4.47 -7.87
C PHE A 125 7.62 -5.59 -7.01
N GLY A 126 6.79 -6.36 -6.30
CA GLY A 126 7.24 -7.47 -5.47
C GLY A 126 7.95 -8.57 -6.27
N ASP A 127 8.73 -9.39 -5.55
CA ASP A 127 9.41 -10.53 -6.16
C ASP A 127 8.42 -11.52 -6.76
N GLN A 128 8.43 -11.66 -8.08
CA GLN A 128 7.61 -12.65 -8.78
C GLN A 128 8.36 -13.99 -8.81
N ILE A 129 8.06 -14.83 -7.82
CA ILE A 129 8.65 -16.17 -7.73
C ILE A 129 7.76 -17.15 -8.51
N LYS A 130 8.26 -17.63 -9.65
CA LYS A 130 7.66 -18.79 -10.33
C LYS A 130 8.14 -20.07 -9.64
N THR A 131 7.29 -20.64 -8.79
CA THR A 131 7.59 -21.93 -8.15
C THR A 131 7.09 -23.08 -9.02
N GLU A 132 8.02 -23.84 -9.58
CA GLU A 132 7.72 -25.12 -10.23
C GLU A 132 7.73 -26.22 -9.18
N VAL A 133 6.54 -26.74 -8.85
CA VAL A 133 6.41 -27.86 -7.90
C VAL A 133 6.36 -29.16 -8.69
N ASN A 134 7.48 -29.88 -8.70
CA ASN A 134 7.53 -31.24 -9.23
C ASN A 134 7.04 -32.20 -8.14
N GLN A 135 5.78 -32.63 -8.24
CA GLN A 135 5.26 -33.66 -7.35
C GLN A 135 5.43 -35.03 -7.99
N THR A 136 6.35 -35.83 -7.46
CA THR A 136 6.54 -37.22 -7.89
C THR A 136 5.51 -38.11 -7.20
N VAL A 137 4.45 -38.47 -7.91
CA VAL A 137 3.50 -39.49 -7.46
C VAL A 137 3.84 -40.79 -8.19
N ASN A 138 4.17 -41.85 -7.44
CA ASN A 138 4.40 -43.20 -7.97
C ASN A 138 5.47 -43.30 -9.08
N HIS A 139 6.67 -42.76 -8.85
CA HIS A 139 7.83 -42.85 -9.78
C HIS A 139 7.65 -42.23 -11.17
N MET A 140 6.64 -41.38 -11.37
CA MET A 140 6.45 -40.60 -12.59
C MET A 140 6.49 -39.11 -12.25
N VAL A 141 7.36 -38.34 -12.91
CA VAL A 141 7.42 -36.88 -12.77
C VAL A 141 6.41 -36.28 -13.75
N GLN A 142 5.27 -35.79 -13.25
CA GLN A 142 4.36 -34.95 -14.03
C GLN A 142 4.55 -33.49 -13.62
N VAL A 143 4.90 -32.63 -14.59
CA VAL A 143 4.95 -31.17 -14.41
C VAL A 143 3.54 -30.63 -14.59
N VAL A 144 2.78 -30.50 -13.51
CA VAL A 144 1.36 -30.07 -13.55
C VAL A 144 1.24 -28.59 -13.19
N HIS A 145 0.80 -27.76 -14.14
CA HIS A 145 0.68 -26.30 -13.99
C HIS A 145 -0.64 -25.84 -13.31
N SER A 146 -1.53 -26.75 -12.87
CA SER A 146 -2.90 -26.43 -12.39
C SER A 146 -3.20 -26.81 -10.92
N VAL A 147 -2.20 -27.18 -10.12
CA VAL A 147 -2.39 -27.71 -8.75
C VAL A 147 -2.96 -26.67 -7.77
N ARG A 148 -2.83 -25.37 -8.07
CA ARG A 148 -3.28 -24.31 -7.17
C ARG A 148 -4.81 -24.28 -7.00
N ASP A 149 -5.55 -24.50 -8.08
CA ASP A 149 -7.01 -24.45 -8.04
C ASP A 149 -7.59 -25.73 -7.43
N THR A 150 -7.00 -26.89 -7.77
CA THR A 150 -7.40 -28.17 -7.18
C THR A 150 -7.11 -28.23 -5.67
N MET A 151 -5.99 -27.68 -5.19
CA MET A 151 -5.70 -27.63 -3.75
C MET A 151 -6.64 -26.68 -3.00
N ARG A 152 -7.06 -25.57 -3.61
CA ARG A 152 -8.03 -24.66 -3.01
C ARG A 152 -9.41 -25.32 -2.88
N GLU A 153 -9.84 -26.03 -3.92
CA GLU A 153 -11.10 -26.78 -3.91
C GLU A 153 -11.08 -27.92 -2.88
N GLU A 154 -9.99 -28.68 -2.79
CA GLU A 154 -9.83 -29.76 -1.81
C GLU A 154 -9.79 -29.24 -0.37
N GLN A 155 -9.11 -28.12 -0.12
CA GLN A 155 -9.08 -27.50 1.22
C GLN A 155 -10.46 -26.95 1.61
N ALA A 156 -11.18 -26.30 0.68
CA ALA A 156 -12.54 -25.82 0.92
C ALA A 156 -13.50 -26.97 1.24
N ALA A 157 -13.43 -28.08 0.49
CA ALA A 157 -14.23 -29.27 0.73
C ALA A 157 -13.92 -29.93 2.09
N LYS A 158 -12.66 -29.91 2.52
CA LYS A 158 -12.24 -30.44 3.82
C LYS A 158 -12.75 -29.60 4.98
N ILE A 159 -12.77 -28.28 4.84
CA ILE A 159 -13.32 -27.35 5.84
C ILE A 159 -14.83 -27.55 5.96
N ALA A 160 -15.56 -27.66 4.84
CA ALA A 160 -17.00 -27.91 4.84
C ALA A 160 -17.38 -29.20 5.59
N ARG A 161 -16.66 -30.30 5.34
CA ARG A 161 -16.88 -31.59 6.05
C ARG A 161 -16.63 -31.50 7.55
N LEU A 162 -15.68 -30.67 7.99
CA LEU A 162 -15.42 -30.48 9.42
C LEU A 162 -16.53 -29.65 10.07
N GLN A 163 -17.04 -28.64 9.38
CA GLN A 163 -18.16 -27.82 9.86
C GLN A 163 -19.45 -28.62 10.00
N GLU A 164 -19.78 -29.49 9.02
CA GLU A 164 -20.92 -30.40 9.11
C GLU A 164 -20.82 -31.35 10.32
N ARG A 165 -19.62 -31.86 10.61
CA ARG A 165 -19.38 -32.74 11.77
C ARG A 165 -19.51 -32.05 13.12
N THR A 166 -19.33 -30.72 13.18
CA THR A 166 -19.31 -29.97 14.45
C THR A 166 -20.73 -29.58 14.91
N ILE A 167 -21.73 -29.68 14.04
CA ILE A 167 -23.13 -29.29 14.34
C ILE A 167 -23.94 -30.45 14.96
N THR A 168 -23.49 -31.70 14.84
CA THR A 168 -24.14 -32.89 15.45
C THR A 168 -23.46 -33.34 16.75
N VAL A 169 -23.26 -32.41 17.71
CA VAL A 169 -23.03 -32.80 19.10
C VAL A 169 -24.34 -32.60 19.84
N GLU A 170 -25.13 -33.68 19.96
CA GLU A 170 -26.31 -33.70 20.82
C GLU A 170 -25.86 -33.45 22.27
N PRO A 171 -26.54 -32.57 23.04
CA PRO A 171 -26.25 -32.39 24.44
C PRO A 171 -26.55 -33.70 25.19
N SER A 172 -25.50 -34.38 25.62
CA SER A 172 -25.57 -35.54 26.51
C SER A 172 -26.23 -35.15 27.82
N ASN A 173 -27.53 -35.41 27.94
CA ASN A 173 -28.26 -35.45 29.21
C ASN A 173 -27.65 -36.54 30.09
N SER A 174 -26.76 -36.17 31.02
CA SER A 174 -26.39 -37.02 32.16
C SER A 174 -27.19 -36.59 33.38
N ASP A 175 -28.47 -36.94 33.37
CA ASP A 175 -29.32 -36.98 34.56
C ASP A 175 -29.11 -38.31 35.30
N GLY A 176 -28.93 -38.22 36.62
CA GLY A 176 -29.19 -39.33 37.54
C GLY A 176 -27.97 -40.04 38.13
N LYS A 177 -27.66 -39.77 39.40
CA LYS A 177 -28.37 -40.38 40.55
C LYS A 177 -27.66 -40.00 41.86
N GLU A 178 -28.34 -39.18 42.65
CA GLU A 178 -28.22 -39.24 44.10
C GLU A 178 -28.79 -40.59 44.57
N LYS A 179 -28.05 -41.28 45.45
CA LYS A 179 -28.61 -42.25 46.38
C LYS A 179 -27.95 -42.04 47.74
N GLU A 180 -28.83 -42.02 48.73
CA GLU A 180 -28.65 -42.00 50.19
C GLU A 180 -27.54 -42.91 50.72
#